data_AF-B4D981-F1
#
_entry.id   AF-B4D981-F1
#
_cell.length_a   1.000
_cell.length_b   1.000
_cell.length_c   1.000
_cell.angle_alpha   90.00
_cell.angle_beta   90.00
_cell.angle_gamma   90.00
#
_symmetry.space_group_name_H-M   'P 1'
#
loop_
_entity.id
_entity.type
_entity.pdbx_description
1 polymer ?
#
loop_
_entity_poly.entity_id
_entity_poly.type
_entity_poly.pdbx_seq_one_letter_code
_entity_poly.pdbx_strand_id
1 'polypeptide(L)'
;MISTRTKKMWGRTWLGVTLILITGAHYFFYRFSSDPLNTYRVCGGITCGCLLWTSVLWVAMWLRHMWARYLMITVICIAIAAFCMLAMLVRGDSIDPLSHLMKQVAYGVLFYVAALIPLTWSSLLRQYLGPKTAGER
;
A
#
# COMPACT_ATOMS: atom_id res chain seq x y z
N MET A 1 -12.17 25.13 17.95
CA MET A 1 -12.58 24.67 16.60
C MET A 1 -11.38 24.68 15.68
N ILE A 2 -11.00 23.54 15.08
CA ILE A 2 -9.91 23.50 14.08
C ILE A 2 -10.41 24.08 12.76
N SER A 3 -9.70 25.07 12.22
CA SER A 3 -10.00 25.72 10.93
C SER A 3 -10.08 24.70 9.77
N THR A 4 -11.00 24.92 8.84
CA THR A 4 -11.17 24.12 7.60
C THR A 4 -9.87 24.05 6.78
N ARG A 5 -9.04 25.09 6.81
CA ARG A 5 -7.72 25.11 6.15
C ARG A 5 -6.76 24.10 6.78
N THR A 6 -6.74 24.04 8.11
CA THR A 6 -5.90 23.09 8.87
C THR A 6 -6.34 21.66 8.59
N LYS A 7 -7.64 21.37 8.53
CA LYS A 7 -8.15 20.02 8.19
C LYS A 7 -7.73 19.57 6.78
N LYS A 8 -7.80 20.47 5.78
CA LYS A 8 -7.33 20.19 4.40
C LYS A 8 -5.82 19.91 4.34
N MET A 9 -5.03 20.65 5.12
CA MET A 9 -3.58 20.44 5.22
C MET A 9 -3.26 19.07 5.82
N TRP A 10 -3.89 18.71 6.95
CA TRP A 10 -3.70 17.40 7.56
C TRP A 10 -4.13 16.23 6.66
N GLY A 11 -5.22 16.38 5.90
CA GLY A 11 -5.64 15.36 4.92
C GLY A 11 -4.58 15.12 3.84
N ARG A 12 -3.93 16.18 3.35
CA ARG A 12 -2.80 16.08 2.41
C ARG A 12 -1.56 15.45 3.04
N THR A 13 -1.24 15.80 4.29
CA THR A 13 -0.14 15.17 5.02
C THR A 13 -0.37 13.67 5.17
N TRP A 14 -1.58 13.26 5.56
CA TRP A 14 -1.94 11.84 5.69
C TRP A 14 -1.86 11.09 4.37
N LEU A 15 -2.32 11.72 3.28
CA LEU A 15 -2.09 11.20 1.94
C LEU A 15 -0.58 10.99 1.71
N GLY A 16 0.25 12.02 1.88
CA GLY A 16 1.70 11.91 1.67
C GLY A 16 2.35 10.79 2.48
N VAL A 17 1.95 10.63 3.75
CA VAL A 17 2.39 9.51 4.60
C VAL A 17 1.99 8.16 4.00
N THR A 18 0.74 8.00 3.55
CA THR A 18 0.28 6.78 2.88
C THR A 18 1.12 6.45 1.64
N LEU A 19 1.45 7.46 0.81
CA LEU A 19 2.29 7.26 -0.38
C LEU A 19 3.68 6.75 -0.01
N ILE A 20 4.32 7.36 1.00
CA ILE A 20 5.63 6.93 1.47
C ILE A 20 5.58 5.48 1.97
N LEU A 21 4.55 5.12 2.73
CA LEU A 21 4.40 3.77 3.25
C LEU A 21 4.17 2.73 2.13
N ILE A 22 3.29 3.03 1.18
CA ILE A 22 3.05 2.17 0.00
C ILE A 22 4.32 2.01 -0.84
N THR A 23 5.07 3.10 -1.04
CA THR A 23 6.33 3.08 -1.79
C THR A 23 7.40 2.24 -1.08
N GLY A 24 7.50 2.38 0.25
CA GLY A 24 8.37 1.54 1.07
C GLY A 24 8.03 0.06 0.94
N ALA A 25 6.74 -0.30 0.98
CA ALA A 25 6.31 -1.67 0.76
C ALA A 25 6.71 -2.22 -0.62
N HIS A 26 6.45 -1.46 -1.70
CA HIS A 26 6.87 -1.86 -3.04
C HIS A 26 8.36 -2.06 -3.17
N TYR A 27 9.17 -1.22 -2.52
CA TYR A 27 10.62 -1.38 -2.53
C TYR A 27 11.04 -2.74 -1.94
N PHE A 28 10.47 -3.14 -0.80
CA PHE A 28 10.78 -4.44 -0.20
C PHE A 28 10.26 -5.61 -1.03
N PHE A 29 9.06 -5.52 -1.61
CA PHE A 29 8.54 -6.56 -2.49
C PHE A 29 9.30 -6.66 -3.82
N TYR A 30 9.75 -5.53 -4.36
CA TYR A 30 10.66 -5.50 -5.51
C TYR A 30 11.96 -6.22 -5.21
N ARG A 31 12.57 -5.92 -4.05
CA ARG A 31 13.77 -6.60 -3.59
C ARG A 31 13.54 -8.10 -3.45
N PHE A 32 12.42 -8.52 -2.85
CA PHE A 32 12.06 -9.94 -2.73
C PHE A 32 11.87 -10.61 -4.09
N SER A 33 11.23 -9.91 -5.04
CA SER A 33 10.98 -10.44 -6.37
C SER A 33 12.23 -10.51 -7.26
N SER A 34 13.24 -9.69 -6.99
CA SER A 34 14.48 -9.61 -7.77
C SER A 34 15.65 -10.32 -7.11
N ASP A 35 15.45 -10.91 -5.93
CA ASP A 35 16.48 -11.62 -5.18
C ASP A 35 16.81 -12.94 -5.92
N PRO A 36 18.10 -13.26 -6.15
CA PRO A 36 18.50 -14.49 -6.85
C PRO A 36 18.00 -15.78 -6.21
N LEU A 37 17.70 -15.74 -4.91
CA LEU A 37 17.17 -16.89 -4.15
C LEU A 37 15.67 -17.11 -4.37
N ASN A 38 14.97 -16.18 -5.02
CA ASN A 38 13.56 -16.32 -5.34
C ASN A 38 13.39 -17.00 -6.71
N THR A 39 13.01 -18.29 -6.69
CA THR A 39 12.79 -19.10 -7.91
C THR A 39 11.50 -18.72 -8.65
N TYR A 40 10.58 -17.99 -8.01
CA TYR A 40 9.25 -17.69 -8.54
C TYR A 40 9.21 -16.34 -9.25
N ARG A 41 9.41 -16.36 -10.58
CA ARG A 41 9.32 -15.17 -11.45
C ARG A 41 7.96 -14.44 -11.39
N VAL A 42 6.90 -15.14 -10.99
CA VAL A 42 5.56 -14.53 -10.78
C VAL A 42 5.58 -13.40 -9.76
N CYS A 43 6.52 -13.41 -8.81
CA CYS A 43 6.70 -12.33 -7.83
C CYS A 43 6.96 -10.99 -8.52
N GLY A 44 7.75 -10.96 -9.61
CA GLY A 44 8.03 -9.73 -10.34
C GLY A 44 6.78 -9.17 -11.04
N GLY A 45 5.97 -10.06 -11.62
CA GLY A 45 4.68 -9.69 -12.21
C GLY A 45 3.70 -9.10 -11.19
N ILE A 46 3.62 -9.71 -10.00
CA ILE A 46 2.76 -9.22 -8.92
C ILE A 46 3.26 -7.87 -8.40
N THR A 47 4.56 -7.69 -8.18
CA THR A 47 5.13 -6.41 -7.77
C THR A 47 4.82 -5.31 -8.78
N CYS A 48 5.02 -5.58 -10.08
CA CYS A 48 4.73 -4.63 -11.15
C CYS A 48 3.23 -4.29 -11.21
N GLY A 49 2.36 -5.29 -11.12
CA GLY A 49 0.91 -5.10 -11.08
C GLY A 49 0.46 -4.26 -9.88
N CYS A 50 1.02 -4.52 -8.69
CA CYS A 50 0.75 -3.73 -7.50
C CYS A 50 1.20 -2.28 -7.67
N LEU A 51 2.40 -2.04 -8.19
CA LEU A 51 2.93 -0.71 -8.49
C LEU A 51 2.03 0.06 -9.47
N LEU A 52 1.58 -0.58 -10.54
CA LEU A 52 0.69 0.04 -11.52
C LEU A 52 -0.65 0.44 -10.87
N TRP A 53 -1.32 -0.50 -10.20
CA TRP A 53 -2.64 -0.28 -9.62
C TRP A 53 -2.63 0.73 -8.49
N THR A 54 -1.64 0.66 -7.60
CA THR A 54 -1.48 1.65 -6.53
C THR A 54 -1.18 3.03 -7.09
N SER A 55 -0.42 3.17 -8.18
CA SER A 55 -0.18 4.46 -8.83
C SER A 55 -1.47 5.05 -9.42
N VAL A 56 -2.27 4.25 -10.12
CA VAL A 56 -3.57 4.67 -10.67
C VAL A 56 -4.53 5.11 -9.56
N LEU A 57 -4.64 4.32 -8.50
CA LEU A 57 -5.51 4.62 -7.36
C LEU A 57 -5.00 5.83 -6.57
N TRP A 58 -3.69 6.02 -6.50
CA TRP A 58 -3.08 7.20 -5.89
C TRP A 58 -3.47 8.48 -6.62
N VAL A 59 -3.40 8.49 -7.95
CA VAL A 59 -3.85 9.62 -8.77
C VAL A 59 -5.35 9.87 -8.56
N ALA A 60 -6.17 8.82 -8.55
CA ALA A 60 -7.60 8.95 -8.32
C ALA A 60 -7.93 9.50 -6.92
N MET A 61 -7.19 9.10 -5.88
CA MET A 61 -7.28 9.68 -4.54
C MET A 61 -6.84 11.14 -4.52
N TRP A 62 -5.83 11.53 -5.29
CA TRP A 62 -5.41 12.93 -5.42
C TRP A 62 -6.51 13.81 -6.03
N LEU A 63 -7.21 13.26 -7.03
CA LEU A 63 -8.42 13.85 -7.63
C LEU A 63 -9.66 13.78 -6.73
N ARG A 64 -9.51 13.25 -5.50
CA ARG A 64 -10.55 13.16 -4.46
C ARG A 64 -11.70 12.24 -4.80
N HIS A 65 -11.44 11.17 -5.54
CA HIS A 65 -12.42 10.12 -5.73
C HIS A 65 -12.53 9.22 -4.49
N MET A 66 -13.67 9.26 -3.79
CA MET A 66 -13.96 8.42 -2.61
C MET A 66 -13.70 6.94 -2.83
N TRP A 67 -14.14 6.40 -3.97
CA TRP A 67 -14.06 4.97 -4.29
C TRP A 67 -12.61 4.47 -4.39
N ALA A 68 -11.69 5.34 -4.82
CA ALA A 68 -10.28 4.99 -4.99
C ALA A 68 -9.62 4.59 -3.66
N ARG A 69 -10.05 5.19 -2.54
CA ARG A 69 -9.61 4.80 -1.20
C ARG A 69 -9.96 3.35 -0.86
N TYR A 70 -11.21 2.96 -1.13
CA TYR A 70 -11.67 1.61 -0.83
C TYR A 70 -10.99 0.57 -1.70
N LEU A 71 -10.84 0.87 -3.00
CA LEU A 71 -10.08 -0.01 -3.90
C LEU A 71 -8.60 -0.08 -3.52
N MET A 72 -7.98 1.01 -3.05
CA MET A 72 -6.60 0.99 -2.56
C MET A 72 -6.44 0.02 -1.39
N ILE A 73 -7.38 0.04 -0.43
CA ILE A 73 -7.40 -0.91 0.69
C ILE A 73 -7.51 -2.34 0.18
N THR A 74 -8.44 -2.61 -0.74
CA THR A 74 -8.62 -3.95 -1.33
C THR A 74 -7.35 -4.44 -2.03
N VAL A 75 -6.72 -3.59 -2.85
CA VAL A 75 -5.48 -3.92 -3.55
C VAL A 75 -4.35 -4.22 -2.56
N ILE A 76 -4.19 -3.41 -1.51
CA ILE A 76 -3.19 -3.65 -0.46
C ILE A 76 -3.43 -5.01 0.22
N CYS A 77 -4.67 -5.32 0.60
CA CYS A 77 -5.01 -6.59 1.23
C CYS A 77 -4.72 -7.79 0.33
N ILE A 78 -5.08 -7.71 -0.96
CA ILE A 78 -4.79 -8.76 -1.95
C ILE A 78 -3.28 -8.94 -2.11
N ALA A 79 -2.52 -7.85 -2.17
CA ALA A 79 -1.08 -7.90 -2.30
C ALA A 79 -0.42 -8.55 -1.07
N ILE A 80 -0.83 -8.19 0.15
CA ILE A 80 -0.36 -8.86 1.38
C ILE A 80 -0.61 -10.36 1.29
N ALA A 81 -1.83 -10.79 0.96
CA ALA A 81 -2.17 -12.20 0.87
C ALA A 81 -1.31 -12.92 -0.18
N ALA A 82 -1.15 -12.35 -1.37
CA ALA A 82 -0.36 -12.92 -2.46
C ALA A 82 1.12 -13.08 -2.08
N PHE A 83 1.76 -12.03 -1.54
CA PHE A 83 3.17 -12.09 -1.15
C PHE A 83 3.40 -13.02 0.06
N CYS A 84 2.47 -13.09 1.02
CA CYS A 84 2.55 -14.05 2.12
C CYS A 84 2.45 -15.51 1.64
N MET A 85 1.52 -15.82 0.73
CA MET A 85 1.41 -17.16 0.15
C MET A 85 2.68 -17.55 -0.61
N LEU A 86 3.22 -16.65 -1.43
CA LEU A 86 4.46 -16.88 -2.16
C LEU A 86 5.66 -17.07 -1.22
N ALA A 87 5.75 -16.29 -0.15
CA ALA A 87 6.78 -16.44 0.85
C ALA A 87 6.74 -17.82 1.53
N MET A 88 5.53 -18.34 1.82
CA MET A 88 5.36 -19.68 2.36
C MET A 88 5.82 -20.76 1.38
N LEU A 89 5.52 -20.61 0.08
CA LEU A 89 5.96 -21.54 -0.96
C LEU A 89 7.49 -21.56 -1.08
N VAL A 90 8.13 -20.39 -1.17
CA VAL A 90 9.61 -20.29 -1.24
C VAL A 90 10.27 -20.93 0.00
N ARG A 91 9.64 -20.81 1.18
CA ARG A 91 10.12 -21.45 2.41
C ARG A 91 9.95 -22.96 2.41
N GLY A 92 8.85 -23.48 1.85
CA GLY A 92 8.59 -24.92 1.76
C GLY A 92 9.64 -25.66 0.93
N ASP A 93 10.21 -24.99 -0.08
CA ASP A 93 11.20 -25.58 -1.00
C ASP A 93 12.66 -25.50 -0.50
N SER A 94 12.92 -24.94 0.69
CA SER A 94 14.28 -24.54 1.09
C SER A 94 14.72 -24.99 2.49
N ILE A 95 15.89 -25.63 2.57
CA ILE A 95 16.57 -26.01 3.82
C ILE A 95 17.62 -24.93 4.16
N ASP A 96 17.23 -23.95 4.99
CA ASP A 96 18.10 -23.16 5.89
C ASP A 96 18.98 -21.94 5.45
N PRO A 97 18.66 -21.14 4.41
CA PRO A 97 19.13 -19.73 4.42
C PRO A 97 18.05 -18.67 4.16
N LEU A 98 16.76 -19.02 4.23
CA LEU A 98 15.68 -18.15 3.74
C LEU A 98 15.28 -16.97 4.65
N SER A 99 15.97 -16.77 5.78
CA SER A 99 15.60 -15.74 6.77
C SER A 99 15.66 -14.32 6.19
N HIS A 100 16.57 -14.05 5.25
CA HIS A 100 16.69 -12.73 4.61
C HIS A 100 15.51 -12.39 3.70
N LEU A 101 15.07 -13.34 2.86
CA LEU A 101 13.89 -13.17 2.00
C LEU A 101 12.63 -12.96 2.82
N MET A 102 12.45 -13.74 3.90
CA MET A 102 11.30 -13.60 4.79
C MET A 102 11.28 -12.26 5.50
N LYS A 103 12.45 -11.70 5.87
CA LYS A 103 12.54 -10.33 6.42
C LYS A 103 12.06 -9.29 5.41
N GLN A 104 12.42 -9.41 4.12
CA GLN A 104 11.96 -8.48 3.09
C GLN A 104 10.43 -8.52 2.95
N VAL A 105 9.84 -9.71 2.88
CA VAL A 105 8.37 -9.86 2.83
C VAL A 105 7.72 -9.28 4.08
N ALA A 106 8.26 -9.58 5.26
CA ALA A 106 7.75 -9.07 6.53
C ALA A 106 7.78 -7.54 6.59
N TYR A 107 8.88 -6.91 6.15
CA TYR A 107 8.95 -5.44 6.06
C TYR A 107 7.94 -4.90 5.06
N GLY A 108 7.83 -5.48 3.86
CA GLY A 108 6.85 -5.08 2.86
C GLY A 108 5.42 -5.10 3.41
N VAL A 109 5.05 -6.20 4.09
CA VAL A 109 3.75 -6.36 4.74
C VAL A 109 3.56 -5.32 5.85
N LEU A 110 4.56 -5.10 6.70
CA LEU A 110 4.47 -4.11 7.78
C LEU A 110 4.18 -2.70 7.23
N PHE A 111 4.87 -2.31 6.16
CA PHE A 111 4.64 -1.01 5.51
C PHE A 111 3.23 -0.89 4.92
N TYR A 112 2.72 -1.94 4.28
CA TYR A 112 1.33 -1.96 3.79
C TYR A 112 0.30 -1.93 4.91
N VAL A 113 0.49 -2.70 5.99
CA VAL A 113 -0.38 -2.65 7.17
C VAL A 113 -0.36 -1.27 7.81
N ALA A 114 0.80 -0.63 7.91
CA ALA A 114 0.91 0.74 8.38
C ALA A 114 0.18 1.72 7.45
N ALA A 115 0.22 1.51 6.12
CA ALA A 115 -0.53 2.32 5.15
C ALA A 115 -2.05 2.17 5.29
N LEU A 116 -2.54 1.02 5.76
CA LEU A 116 -3.96 0.80 6.02
C LEU A 116 -4.49 1.69 7.14
N ILE A 117 -3.70 2.04 8.16
CA ILE A 117 -4.13 2.89 9.29
C ILE A 117 -4.72 4.23 8.83
N PRO A 118 -4.00 5.07 8.06
CA PRO A 118 -4.57 6.31 7.55
C PRO A 118 -5.68 6.07 6.53
N LEU A 119 -5.60 4.99 5.74
CA LEU A 119 -6.64 4.63 4.76
C LEU A 119 -7.94 4.14 5.42
N THR A 120 -7.95 3.57 6.62
CA THR A 120 -9.17 3.07 7.25
C THR A 120 -9.68 4.02 8.33
N TRP A 121 -8.82 4.45 9.24
CA TRP A 121 -9.24 5.13 10.47
C TRP A 121 -9.13 6.66 10.44
N SER A 122 -8.47 7.25 9.44
CA SER A 122 -8.38 8.71 9.38
C SER A 122 -9.72 9.35 8.98
N SER A 123 -10.36 10.00 9.95
CA SER A 123 -11.56 10.85 9.77
C SER A 123 -11.24 12.06 8.89
N LEU A 124 -10.02 12.58 8.99
CA LEU A 124 -9.51 13.67 8.16
C LEU A 124 -9.42 13.27 6.68
N LEU A 125 -8.96 12.04 6.40
CA LEU A 125 -8.92 11.51 5.04
C LEU A 125 -10.34 11.25 4.50
N ARG A 126 -11.28 10.82 5.35
CA ARG A 126 -12.71 10.66 4.97
C ARG A 126 -13.33 12.01 4.59
N GLN A 127 -13.06 13.05 5.37
CA GLN A 127 -13.54 14.40 5.10
C GLN A 127 -12.87 15.02 3.87
N TYR A 128 -11.58 14.75 3.66
CA TYR A 128 -10.83 15.28 2.51
C TYR A 128 -11.22 14.64 1.17
N LEU A 129 -11.41 13.32 1.18
CA LEU A 129 -11.84 12.56 0.01
C LEU A 129 -13.37 12.52 -0.15
N GLY A 130 -14.11 13.01 0.84
CA GLY A 130 -15.58 13.03 0.91
C GLY A 130 -16.25 13.70 -0.29
N PRO A 131 -17.49 13.30 -0.66
CA PRO A 131 -18.25 14.03 -1.66
C PRO A 131 -18.41 15.47 -1.17
N LYS A 132 -17.98 16.43 -1.99
CA LYS A 132 -18.37 17.82 -1.77
C LYS A 132 -19.85 17.91 -2.07
N THR A 133 -20.67 18.09 -1.04
CA THR A 133 -22.05 18.52 -1.25
C THR A 133 -22.01 19.83 -2.04
N ALA A 134 -22.82 19.92 -3.08
CA ALA A 134 -22.95 21.13 -3.89
C ALA A 134 -23.40 22.27 -2.97
N GLY A 135 -22.45 23.09 -2.49
CA GLY A 135 -22.72 24.16 -1.53
C GLY A 135 -21.49 24.63 -0.76
N GLU A 136 -20.49 23.77 -0.52
CA GLU A 136 -19.27 24.20 0.19
C GLU A 136 -18.17 24.62 -0.82
N ARG A 137 -18.09 25.93 -1.07
CA ARG A 137 -16.94 26.58 -1.73
C ARG A 137 -15.66 26.43 -0.91
#